data_AF-A0A699SUF6-F1
#
_entry.id   AF-A0A699SUF6-F1
#
_cell.length_a   1.000
_cell.length_b   1.000
_cell.length_c   1.000
_cell.angle_alpha   90.00
_cell.angle_beta   90.00
_cell.angle_gamma   90.00
#
_symmetry.space_group_name_H-M   'P 1'
#
loop_
_entity.id
_entity.type
_entity.pdbx_description
1 polymer ?
#
loop_
_entity_poly.entity_id
_entity_poly.type
_entity_poly.pdbx_seq_one_letter_code
_entity_poly.pdbx_strand_id
1 'polypeptide(L)' 'DVRYHFIKEKVKKGIVELFFVGTEYQLADLFTKALPVERFQYLVRRLGMRCLTPAELEALANESA' A
#
# COMPACT_ATOMS: atom_id res chain seq x y z
N ASP A 1 12.52 -15.44 21.51
CA ASP A 1 12.85 -14.71 20.25
C ASP A 1 12.86 -13.22 20.53
N VAL A 2 14.03 -12.59 20.38
CA VAL A 2 14.33 -11.19 20.76
C VAL A 2 13.46 -10.17 19.99
N ARG A 3 13.06 -10.47 18.75
CA ARG A 3 12.31 -9.54 17.89
C ARG A 3 10.90 -9.26 18.40
N TYR A 4 10.21 -10.32 18.87
CA TYR A 4 8.88 -10.16 19.47
C TYR A 4 8.95 -9.41 20.80
N HIS A 5 10.05 -9.56 21.55
CA HIS A 5 10.24 -8.80 22.78
C HIS A 5 10.40 -7.30 22.48
N PHE A 6 11.22 -6.96 21.49
CA PHE A 6 11.43 -5.58 21.06
C PHE A 6 10.13 -4.90 20.62
N ILE A 7 9.35 -5.51 19.71
CA ILE A 7 8.08 -4.92 19.24
C ILE A 7 7.11 -4.76 20.40
N LYS A 8 6.94 -5.78 21.26
CA LYS A 8 6.06 -5.68 22.43
C LYS A 8 6.48 -4.57 23.40
N GLU A 9 7.78 -4.36 23.60
CA GLU A 9 8.29 -3.29 24.45
C GLU A 9 7.96 -1.91 23.86
N LYS A 10 8.14 -1.72 22.55
CA LYS A 10 7.78 -0.44 21.87
C LYS A 10 6.29 -0.15 21.95
N VAL A 11 5.45 -1.18 21.82
CA VAL A 11 3.99 -1.07 21.99
C VAL A 11 3.63 -0.70 23.43
N LYS A 12 4.22 -1.38 24.43
CA LYS A 12 3.99 -1.05 25.86
C LYS A 12 4.41 0.38 26.22
N LYS A 13 5.45 0.90 25.58
CA LYS A 13 5.92 2.28 25.75
C LYS A 13 5.09 3.31 24.99
N GLY A 14 4.08 2.89 24.21
CA GLY A 14 3.25 3.77 23.39
C GLY A 14 3.99 4.39 22.21
N ILE A 15 5.18 3.89 21.85
CA ILE A 15 5.96 4.40 20.71
C ILE A 15 5.36 3.91 19.39
N VAL A 16 4.76 2.71 19.41
CA VAL A 16 4.10 2.09 18.26
C VAL A 16 2.71 1.64 18.69
N GLU A 17 1.70 2.06 17.95
CA GLU A 17 0.35 1.50 18.07
C GLU A 17 0.13 0.46 16.98
N LEU A 18 -0.51 -0.64 17.33
CA LEU A 18 -0.84 -1.71 16.38
C LEU A 18 -2.33 -1.71 16.11
N PHE A 19 -2.68 -1.75 14.83
CA PHE A 19 -4.05 -1.94 14.37
C PHE A 19 -4.12 -3.20 13.53
N PHE A 20 -5.20 -3.96 13.68
CA PHE A 20 -5.46 -5.06 12.78
C PHE A 20 -5.91 -4.51 11.42
N VAL A 21 -5.25 -4.96 10.36
CA VAL A 21 -5.63 -4.70 8.98
C VAL A 21 -5.87 -6.05 8.32
N GLY A 22 -7.07 -6.26 7.77
CA GLY A 22 -7.36 -7.47 7.01
C GLY A 22 -6.44 -7.56 5.78
N THR A 23 -6.06 -8.78 5.38
CA THR A 23 -5.17 -9.02 4.23
C THR A 23 -5.64 -8.31 2.97
N GLU A 24 -6.96 -8.25 2.76
CA GLU A 24 -7.58 -7.56 1.62
C GLU A 24 -7.42 -6.02 1.63
N TYR A 25 -6.95 -5.45 2.73
CA TYR A 25 -6.80 -4.00 2.90
C TYR A 25 -5.36 -3.58 3.22
N GLN A 26 -4.43 -4.53 3.25
CA GLN A 26 -3.02 -4.26 3.56
C GLN A 26 -2.32 -3.56 2.38
N LEU A 27 -2.40 -2.22 2.34
CA LEU A 27 -1.79 -1.39 1.28
C LEU A 27 -0.27 -1.62 1.14
N ALA A 28 0.42 -1.99 2.22
CA ALA A 28 1.86 -2.29 2.20
C ALA A 28 2.22 -3.48 1.31
N ASP A 29 1.27 -4.38 1.01
CA ASP A 29 1.50 -5.51 0.10
C ASP A 29 1.83 -5.04 -1.32
N LEU A 30 1.37 -3.84 -1.70
CA LEU A 30 1.70 -3.21 -2.98
C LEU A 30 3.22 -3.07 -3.19
N PHE A 31 3.97 -2.83 -2.11
CA PHE A 31 5.41 -2.55 -2.17
C PHE A 31 6.28 -3.75 -1.83
N THR A 32 5.69 -4.82 -1.30
CA THR A 32 6.44 -5.92 -0.66
C THR A 32 6.16 -7.28 -1.26
N LYS A 33 5.12 -7.42 -2.09
CA LYS A 33 4.70 -8.69 -2.68
C LYS A 33 4.50 -8.58 -4.18
N ALA A 34 4.75 -9.68 -4.88
CA ALA A 34 4.22 -9.88 -6.22
C ALA A 34 2.73 -10.25 -6.10
N LEU A 35 1.84 -9.42 -6.63
CA LEU A 35 0.39 -9.60 -6.55
C LEU A 35 -0.20 -9.86 -7.95
N PRO A 36 -1.31 -10.62 -8.05
CA PRO A 36 -2.11 -10.66 -9.27
C PRO A 36 -2.55 -9.27 -9.70
N VAL A 37 -2.72 -9.07 -11.01
CA VAL A 37 -3.02 -7.75 -11.60
C VAL A 37 -4.28 -7.13 -10.99
N GLU A 38 -5.37 -7.90 -10.81
CA GLU A 38 -6.60 -7.33 -10.24
C GLU A 38 -6.39 -6.85 -8.80
N ARG A 39 -5.62 -7.61 -8.01
CA ARG A 39 -5.30 -7.28 -6.63
C ARG A 39 -4.41 -6.05 -6.53
N PHE A 40 -3.41 -5.96 -7.40
CA PHE A 40 -2.53 -4.79 -7.51
C PHE A 40 -3.34 -3.53 -7.86
N GLN A 41 -4.18 -3.60 -8.91
CA GLN A 41 -5.02 -2.47 -9.32
C GLN A 41 -5.99 -2.03 -8.24
N TYR A 42 -6.59 -2.98 -7.51
CA TYR A 42 -7.45 -2.67 -6.36
C TYR A 42 -6.72 -1.84 -5.30
N LEU A 43 -5.51 -2.26 -4.90
CA LEU A 43 -4.71 -1.57 -3.89
C LEU A 43 -4.21 -0.20 -4.37
N VAL A 44 -3.80 -0.07 -5.64
CA VAL A 44 -3.41 1.23 -6.24
C VAL A 44 -4.57 2.23 -6.16
N ARG A 45 -5.79 1.81 -6.53
CA ARG A 45 -6.99 2.67 -6.43
C ARG A 45 -7.30 3.05 -4.98
N ARG A 46 -7.16 2.12 -4.04
CA ARG A 46 -7.34 2.40 -2.59
C ARG A 46 -6.29 3.36 -2.03
N LEU A 47 -5.11 3.42 -2.61
CA LEU A 47 -4.06 4.39 -2.28
C LEU A 47 -4.36 5.80 -2.85
N GLY A 48 -5.42 5.96 -3.64
CA GLY A 48 -5.77 7.23 -4.31
C GLY A 48 -5.02 7.46 -5.62
N MET A 49 -4.32 6.45 -6.12
CA MET A 49 -3.61 6.51 -7.40
C MET A 49 -4.49 5.99 -8.54
N ARG A 50 -4.23 6.46 -9.76
CA ARG A 50 -4.90 5.99 -10.98
C ARG A 50 -3.98 5.04 -11.74
N CYS A 51 -4.53 3.90 -12.16
CA CYS A 51 -3.88 3.07 -13.18
C CYS A 51 -4.23 3.66 -14.53
N LEU A 52 -3.26 4.24 -15.22
CA LEU A 52 -3.43 4.81 -16.55
C LEU A 52 -2.79 3.89 -17.59
N THR A 53 -3.46 3.76 -18.72
CA THR A 53 -2.85 3.26 -19.95
C THR A 53 -1.88 4.29 -20.51
N PRO A 54 -0.90 3.89 -21.34
CA PRO A 54 0.00 4.84 -22.00
C PRO A 54 -0.76 5.93 -22.79
N ALA A 55 -1.87 5.57 -23.44
CA ALA A 55 -2.69 6.52 -24.19
C ALA A 55 -3.38 7.55 -23.29
N GLU A 56 -3.95 7.13 -22.16
CA GLU A 56 -4.54 8.06 -21.19
C GLU A 56 -3.48 8.99 -20.57
N LEU A 57 -2.26 8.48 -20.35
CA LEU A 57 -1.16 9.27 -19.85
C LEU A 57 -0.70 10.34 -20.85
N GLU A 58 -0.62 9.98 -22.13
CA GLU A 58 -0.28 10.89 -23.22
C GLU A 58 -1.36 11.96 -23.42
N ALA A 59 -2.64 11.58 -23.36
CA ALA A 59 -3.76 12.53 -23.42
C ALA A 59 -3.68 13.58 -22.29
N LEU A 60 -3.43 13.15 -21.05
CA LEU A 60 -3.28 14.07 -19.91
C LEU A 60 -2.07 15.02 -20.05
N ALA A 61 -0.97 14.52 -20.61
CA ALA A 61 0.21 15.35 -20.88
C ALA A 61 -0.07 16.43 -21.93
N ASN A 62 -0.87 16.10 -22.95
CA ASN A 62 -1.20 17.01 -24.04
C ASN A 62 -2.34 18.00 -23.69
N GLU A 63 -3.24 17.65 -22.77
CA GLU A 63 -4.31 18.55 -22.27
C GLU A 63 -3.78 19.66 -21.34
N SER A 64 -2.55 19.51 -20.83
CA SER A 64 -1.92 20.46 -19.90
C SER A 64 -1.12 21.57 -20.60
N ALA A 65 -1.11 21.59 -21.95
CA ALA A 65 -0.43 22.56 -22.81
C ALA A 65 -1.42 23.56 -23.42
#